data_AF-A0A523H794-F1
#
_entry.id   AF-A0A523H794-F1
#
_cell.length_a   1.000
_cell.length_b   1.000
_cell.length_c   1.000
_cell.angle_alpha   90.00
_cell.angle_beta   90.00
_cell.angle_gamma   90.00
#
_symmetry.space_group_name_H-M   'P 1'
#
loop_
_entity.id
_entity.type
_entity.pdbx_description
1 polymer ?
#
loop_
_entity_poly.entity_id
_entity_poly.type
_entity_poly.pdbx_seq_one_letter_code
_entity_poly.pdbx_strand_id
1 'polypeptide(L)' 'MHNNVLILDFGSQYTQLIARRVRELNIYCEIHPYHKVPKDLSNFKAVILSGSPFSVRAEDAAHPDLSKIKG' A
#
# COMPACT_ATOMS: atom_id res chain seq x y z
N MET A 1 2.33 -21.15 -2.10
CA MET A 1 2.17 -19.82 -2.74
C MET A 1 1.51 -18.91 -1.72
N HIS A 2 2.18 -17.85 -1.29
CA HIS A 2 1.60 -16.90 -0.33
C HIS A 2 0.79 -15.84 -1.08
N ASN A 3 -0.45 -15.61 -0.65
CA ASN A 3 -1.35 -14.61 -1.22
C ASN A 3 -1.27 -13.30 -0.42
N ASN A 4 -0.05 -12.82 -0.17
CA ASN A 4 0.15 -11.67 0.71
C ASN A 4 -0.30 -10.38 0.03
N VAL A 5 -0.74 -9.42 0.83
CA VAL A 5 -1.14 -8.08 0.38
C VAL A 5 -0.13 -7.06 0.86
N LEU A 6 0.33 -6.20 -0.04
CA LEU A 6 1.12 -5.02 0.31
C LEU A 6 0.19 -3.82 0.43
N ILE A 7 0.26 -3.09 1.54
CA ILE A 7 -0.44 -1.83 1.73
C ILE A 7 0.60 -0.71 1.70
N LEU A 8 0.51 0.18 0.72
CA LEU A 8 1.34 1.38 0.64
C LEU A 8 0.64 2.55 1.31
N ASP A 9 1.26 3.10 2.35
CA ASP A 9 0.67 4.15 3.18
C ASP A 9 1.06 5.55 2.71
N PHE A 10 0.05 6.34 2.32
CA PHE A 10 0.17 7.75 1.93
C PHE A 10 -0.26 8.71 3.05
N GLY A 11 -0.42 8.22 4.28
CA GLY A 11 -0.81 9.01 5.46
C GLY A 11 -2.30 9.00 5.74
N SER A 12 -3.05 8.02 5.22
CA SER A 12 -4.47 7.86 5.53
C SER A 12 -4.69 7.53 7.01
N GLN A 13 -5.64 8.22 7.63
CA GLN A 13 -6.16 7.85 8.95
C GLN A 13 -6.77 6.43 9.00
N TYR A 14 -7.08 5.83 7.84
CA TYR A 14 -7.72 4.52 7.73
C TYR A 14 -6.76 3.38 7.37
N THR A 15 -5.46 3.62 7.16
CA THR A 15 -4.50 2.58 6.73
C THR A 15 -4.54 1.34 7.64
N GLN A 16 -4.58 1.54 8.95
CA GLN A 16 -4.65 0.44 9.92
C GLN A 16 -6.00 -0.30 9.89
N LEU A 17 -7.09 0.41 9.60
CA LEU A 17 -8.41 -0.20 9.44
C LEU A 17 -8.46 -1.10 8.20
N ILE A 18 -7.87 -0.65 7.08
CA ILE A 18 -7.73 -1.47 5.87
C ILE A 18 -6.94 -2.74 6.20
N ALA A 19 -5.79 -2.62 6.87
CA ALA A 19 -4.99 -3.78 7.26
C ALA A 19 -5.75 -4.74 8.18
N ARG A 20 -6.57 -4.21 9.11
CA ARG A 20 -7.47 -5.03 9.94
C ARG A 20 -8.47 -5.79 9.08
N ARG A 21 -9.12 -5.15 8.10
CA ARG A 21 -10.07 -5.80 7.20
C ARG A 21 -9.43 -6.90 6.36
N VAL A 22 -8.20 -6.68 5.87
CA VAL A 22 -7.45 -7.71 5.13
C VAL A 22 -7.15 -8.92 6.04
N ARG A 23 -6.74 -8.68 7.29
CA ARG A 23 -6.47 -9.76 8.26
C ARG A 23 -7.73 -10.50 8.70
N GLU A 24 -8.87 -9.84 8.77
CA GLU A 24 -10.18 -10.47 9.02
C GLU A 24 -10.57 -11.49 7.92
N LEU A 25 -9.99 -11.35 6.72
CA LEU A 25 -10.13 -12.33 5.62
C LEU A 25 -9.09 -13.46 5.68
N ASN A 26 -8.32 -13.57 6.78
CA ASN A 26 -7.21 -14.51 6.95
C ASN A 26 -6.08 -14.34 5.93
N ILE A 27 -5.89 -13.12 5.42
CA ILE A 27 -4.83 -12.78 4.46
C ILE A 27 -3.72 -12.04 5.20
N TYR A 28 -2.48 -12.48 5.03
CA TYR A 28 -1.32 -11.77 5.56
C TYR A 28 -1.08 -10.48 4.78
N CYS A 29 -0.81 -9.39 5.50
CA CYS A 29 -0.51 -8.11 4.89
C CYS A 29 0.60 -7.34 5.62
N GLU A 30 1.37 -6.60 4.82
CA GLU A 30 2.39 -5.67 5.30
C GLU A 30 2.00 -4.24 4.97
N ILE A 31 2.34 -3.31 5.87
CA ILE A 31 2.14 -1.87 5.66
C ILE A 31 3.51 -1.24 5.49
N HIS A 32 3.73 -0.56 4.38
CA HIS A 32 4.97 0.18 4.10
C HIS A 32 4.63 1.62 3.71
N PRO A 33 5.41 2.62 4.15
CA PRO A 33 5.25 3.99 3.65
C PRO A 33 5.40 4.06 2.12
N TYR A 34 4.63 4.92 1.45
CA TYR A 34 4.66 5.05 -0.02
C TYR A 34 6.06 5.34 -0.59
N HIS A 35 6.91 6.02 0.17
CA HIS A 35 8.29 6.38 -0.20
C HIS A 35 9.31 5.29 0.11
N LYS A 36 8.88 4.18 0.72
CA LYS A 36 9.75 3.06 1.14
C LYS A 36 9.15 1.72 0.70
N VAL A 37 8.85 1.61 -0.59
CA VAL A 37 8.36 0.37 -1.20
C VAL A 37 9.44 -0.73 -1.12
N PRO A 38 9.08 -1.96 -0.73
CA PRO A 38 10.00 -3.10 -0.77
C PRO A 38 10.57 -3.33 -2.18
N LYS A 39 11.85 -3.70 -2.27
CA LYS A 39 12.49 -3.99 -3.57
C LYS A 39 11.98 -5.30 -4.18
N ASP A 40 11.67 -6.27 -3.33
CA ASP A 40 11.11 -7.56 -3.72
C ASP A 40 9.60 -7.56 -3.49
N LEU A 41 8.85 -7.65 -4.58
CA LEU A 41 7.39 -7.72 -4.59
C LEU A 41 6.87 -9.13 -4.91
N SER A 42 7.75 -10.10 -5.13
CA SER A 42 7.39 -11.45 -5.59
C SER A 42 6.45 -12.20 -4.64
N ASN A 43 6.53 -11.88 -3.35
CA ASN A 43 5.71 -12.46 -2.29
C ASN A 43 4.31 -11.84 -2.19
N PHE A 44 4.06 -10.68 -2.81
CA PHE A 44 2.76 -10.01 -2.78
C PHE A 44 1.96 -10.32 -4.03
N LYS A 45 0.67 -10.61 -3.86
CA LYS A 45 -0.28 -10.88 -4.96
C LYS A 45 -1.20 -9.71 -5.26
N ALA A 46 -1.33 -8.79 -4.31
CA ALA A 46 -2.11 -7.58 -4.48
C ALA A 46 -1.43 -6.42 -3.75
N VAL A 47 -1.68 -5.22 -4.26
CA VAL A 47 -1.24 -3.97 -3.65
C VAL A 47 -2.47 -3.10 -3.40
N ILE A 48 -2.55 -2.52 -2.20
CA ILE A 48 -3.52 -1.49 -1.84
C ILE A 48 -2.76 -0.19 -1.65
N LEU A 49 -3.09 0.83 -2.44
CA LEU A 49 -2.64 2.19 -2.20
C LEU A 49 -3.61 2.83 -1.20
N SER A 50 -3.12 3.19 -0.01
CA SER A 50 -3.96 3.87 0.97
C SER A 50 -4.28 5.30 0.52
N GLY A 51 -5.29 5.90 1.14
CA GLY A 51 -5.60 7.31 0.91
C GLY A 51 -4.55 8.26 1.48
N SER A 52 -4.75 9.55 1.23
CA SER A 52 -3.94 10.62 1.78
C SER A 52 -4.83 11.80 2.15
N PRO A 53 -4.49 12.59 3.20
CA PRO A 53 -5.16 13.88 3.43
C PRO A 53 -4.78 14.93 2.37
N PHE A 54 -3.72 14.68 1.58
CA PHE A 54 -3.19 15.62 0.59
C PHE A 54 -3.86 15.47 -0.78
N SER A 55 -4.00 16.59 -1.48
CA SER A 55 -4.48 16.61 -2.86
C SER A 55 -3.40 16.10 -3.81
N VAL A 56 -3.79 15.23 -4.75
CA VAL A 56 -2.89 14.75 -5.81
C VAL A 56 -2.48 15.84 -6.82
N ARG A 57 -3.14 17.01 -6.78
CA ARG A 57 -2.84 18.16 -7.63
C ARG A 57 -2.03 19.25 -6.92
N ALA A 58 -1.69 19.05 -5.65
CA ALA A 58 -0.85 19.99 -4.92
C ALA A 58 0.58 19.95 -5.46
N GLU A 59 1.32 21.06 -5.34
CA GLU A 59 2.71 21.15 -5.80
C GLU A 59 3.64 20.20 -5.02
N ASP A 60 3.30 19.89 -3.78
CA ASP A 60 4.01 18.99 -2.87
C ASP A 60 3.42 17.56 -2.85
N ALA A 61 2.60 17.21 -3.85
CA ALA A 61 1.97 15.89 -3.92
C ALA A 61 2.99 14.74 -3.94
N ALA A 62 2.63 13.66 -3.26
CA ALA A 62 3.40 12.43 -3.24
C ALA A 62 3.39 11.74 -4.62
N HIS A 63 4.58 11.59 -5.23
CA HIS A 63 4.76 10.89 -6.51
C HIS A 63 5.65 9.64 -6.33
N PRO A 64 5.11 8.51 -5.82
CA PRO A 64 5.87 7.26 -5.77
C PRO A 64 6.12 6.69 -7.17
N ASP A 65 7.25 6.03 -7.33
CA ASP A 65 7.50 5.16 -8.48
C ASP A 65 6.71 3.85 -8.32
N LEU A 66 5.66 3.70 -9.12
CA LEU A 66 4.81 2.52 -9.16
C LEU A 66 5.10 1.63 -10.38
N SER A 67 6.15 1.88 -11.16
CA SER A 67 6.46 1.15 -12.40
C SER A 67 6.59 -0.36 -12.23
N LYS A 68 6.93 -0.81 -11.01
CA LYS A 68 7.08 -2.23 -10.65
C LYS A 68 5.77 -2.89 -10.22
N ILE A 69 4.73 -2.11 -9.98
CA ILE A 69 3.41 -2.61 -9.57
C ILE A 69 2.55 -2.72 -10.84
N LYS A 70 2.18 -3.94 -11.19
CA LYS A 70 1.33 -4.22 -12.35
C LYS A 70 -0.03 -4.70 -11.88
N GLY A 71 -1.08 -4.10 -12.43
CA GLY A 71 -2.48 -4.53 -12.26
C GLY A 71 -2.93 -5.42 -13.40
#